data_AF-A0A8T4S9J5-F1
#
_entry.id   AF-A0A8T4S9J5-F1
#
_cell.length_a   1.000
_cell.length_b   1.000
_cell.length_c   1.000
_cell.angle_alpha   90.00
_cell.angle_beta   90.00
_cell.angle_gamma   90.00
#
_symmetry.space_group_name_H-M   'P 1'
#
loop_
_entity.id
_entity.type
_entity.pdbx_description
1 polymer ?
#
loop_
_entity_poly.entity_id
_entity_poly.type
_entity_poly.pdbx_seq_one_letter_code
_entity_poly.pdbx_strand_id
1 'polypeptide(L)'
;MKYISQKELRLPKRGSRKGENGRVLIIGGSMDYVGAPVLAGLAALRSGADWVTVLAPKKAGWAINCLSPDLVVRKVKGDYFLSKHIKDAKKEEKKHDVIVIGNGLGLKSKDFIISFVKKCNKPMVIDADALKAISINIPRKSILTPHSRELEILMKNSNVKSIDKLQRILRDNVIIAKGSIDRIITKDKVYYNKTGNAGMTKAGTGDVLAGLAAGFYAQTKDAIMAAKMAAYYNGMIGDILLRKKKGFTYLASDMVGEIKRICK
;
A
#
# COMPACT_ATOMS: atom_id res chain seq x y z
N MET A 1 -20.15 9.16 -14.48
CA MET A 1 -18.89 8.77 -13.79
C MET A 1 -18.77 9.58 -12.50
N LYS A 2 -18.39 8.97 -11.37
CA LYS A 2 -18.26 9.68 -10.08
C LYS A 2 -16.79 10.00 -9.79
N TYR A 3 -16.41 11.27 -9.89
CA TYR A 3 -15.05 11.71 -9.59
C TYR A 3 -14.87 11.94 -8.08
N ILE A 4 -13.67 11.64 -7.59
CA ILE A 4 -13.29 11.95 -6.21
C ILE A 4 -13.13 13.46 -6.08
N SER A 5 -13.72 14.04 -5.02
CA SER A 5 -13.53 15.46 -4.69
C SER A 5 -12.94 15.60 -3.29
N GLN A 6 -12.15 16.64 -3.06
CA GLN A 6 -11.55 16.86 -1.73
C GLN A 6 -12.60 16.99 -0.62
N LYS A 7 -13.77 17.56 -0.92
CA LYS A 7 -14.86 17.81 0.04
C LYS A 7 -15.44 16.54 0.67
N GLU A 8 -15.30 15.39 0.01
CA GLU A 8 -15.77 14.10 0.54
C GLU A 8 -14.68 13.30 1.28
N LEU A 9 -13.45 13.82 1.34
CA LEU A 9 -12.33 13.19 2.04
C LEU A 9 -12.23 13.73 3.46
N ARG A 10 -11.93 12.84 4.42
CA ARG A 10 -11.82 13.20 5.83
C ARG A 10 -10.36 13.08 6.27
N LEU A 11 -9.73 14.21 6.57
CA LEU A 11 -8.44 14.23 7.23
C LEU A 11 -8.58 13.83 8.71
N PRO A 12 -7.50 13.35 9.36
CA PRO A 12 -7.50 12.99 10.78
C PRO A 12 -8.13 14.07 11.67
N LYS A 13 -8.81 13.63 12.73
CA LYS A 13 -9.38 14.52 13.76
C LYS A 13 -8.24 15.25 14.47
N ARG A 14 -8.35 16.57 14.62
CA ARG A 14 -7.48 17.34 15.51
C ARG A 14 -7.64 16.81 16.95
N GLY A 15 -6.54 16.42 17.59
CA GLY A 15 -6.51 15.99 19.00
C GLY A 15 -6.54 14.47 19.26
N SER A 16 -6.24 13.61 18.27
CA SER A 16 -6.12 12.17 18.52
C SER A 16 -4.93 11.81 19.42
N ARG A 17 -5.09 10.77 20.24
CA ARG A 17 -4.06 10.26 21.16
C ARG A 17 -3.30 9.08 20.55
N LYS A 18 -2.06 8.88 21.01
CA LYS A 18 -1.26 7.72 20.62
C LYS A 18 -2.01 6.42 20.92
N GLY A 19 -2.21 5.60 19.90
CA GLY A 19 -2.99 4.35 19.94
C GLY A 19 -4.30 4.44 19.16
N GLU A 20 -4.80 5.64 18.85
CA GLU A 20 -6.07 5.85 18.14
C GLU A 20 -5.92 5.84 16.61
N ASN A 21 -4.74 6.15 16.08
CA ASN A 21 -4.51 6.22 14.63
C ASN A 21 -3.96 4.91 14.04
N GLY A 22 -3.88 3.87 14.86
CA GLY A 22 -3.61 2.49 14.48
C GLY A 22 -2.16 2.18 14.15
N ARG A 23 -1.88 0.88 14.04
CA ARG A 23 -0.54 0.33 13.80
C ARG A 23 -0.49 -0.39 12.46
N VAL A 24 0.52 -0.08 11.65
CA VAL A 24 0.73 -0.68 10.33
C VAL A 24 1.91 -1.64 10.36
N LEU A 25 1.74 -2.84 9.79
CA LEU A 25 2.85 -3.75 9.50
C LEU A 25 3.16 -3.71 8.01
N ILE A 26 4.41 -3.42 7.63
CA ILE A 26 4.91 -3.59 6.27
C ILE A 26 5.65 -4.92 6.19
N ILE A 27 5.20 -5.83 5.35
CA ILE A 27 5.91 -7.07 5.02
C ILE A 27 6.51 -6.91 3.63
N GLY A 28 7.81 -6.61 3.60
CA GLY A 28 8.48 -6.18 2.38
C GLY A 28 9.99 -6.21 2.50
N GLY A 29 10.62 -5.95 1.36
CA GLY A 29 12.06 -5.98 1.21
C GLY A 29 12.65 -7.35 0.91
N SER A 30 13.80 -7.31 0.26
CA SER A 30 14.62 -8.45 -0.14
C SER A 30 16.06 -8.00 -0.27
N MET A 31 16.95 -8.92 -0.65
CA MET A 31 18.33 -8.60 -1.02
C MET A 31 18.42 -7.53 -2.11
N ASP A 32 17.45 -7.46 -3.01
CA ASP A 32 17.46 -6.57 -4.18
C ASP A 32 16.69 -5.27 -3.94
N TYR A 33 15.67 -5.30 -3.07
CA TYR A 33 14.69 -4.20 -2.95
C TYR A 33 14.57 -3.67 -1.51
N VAL A 34 15.60 -2.99 -1.04
CA VAL A 34 15.63 -2.44 0.32
C VAL A 34 14.77 -1.17 0.47
N GLY A 35 14.72 -0.31 -0.56
CA GLY A 35 14.07 1.01 -0.48
C GLY A 35 12.53 0.97 -0.51
N ALA A 36 11.95 -0.04 -1.17
CA ALA A 36 10.50 -0.15 -1.33
C ALA A 36 9.73 -0.15 0.02
N PRO A 37 10.07 -1.00 1.02
CA PRO A 37 9.41 -0.96 2.32
C PRO A 37 9.68 0.33 3.11
N VAL A 38 10.77 1.05 2.84
CA VAL A 38 11.05 2.36 3.48
C VAL A 38 10.05 3.41 3.00
N LEU A 39 9.84 3.49 1.68
CA LEU A 39 8.90 4.43 1.08
C LEU A 39 7.47 4.18 1.57
N ALA A 40 7.04 2.91 1.57
CA ALA A 40 5.72 2.53 2.08
C ALA A 40 5.58 2.84 3.58
N GLY A 41 6.59 2.50 4.40
CA GLY A 41 6.55 2.73 5.83
C GLY A 41 6.49 4.22 6.21
N LEU A 42 7.33 5.04 5.58
CA LEU A 42 7.35 6.48 5.82
C LEU A 42 6.07 7.16 5.32
N ALA A 43 5.51 6.72 4.19
CA ALA A 43 4.24 7.23 3.71
C ALA A 43 3.09 6.89 4.68
N ALA A 44 3.08 5.68 5.26
CA ALA A 44 2.11 5.29 6.29
C ALA A 44 2.22 6.15 7.56
N LEU A 45 3.43 6.38 8.08
CA LEU A 45 3.64 7.29 9.22
C LEU A 45 3.16 8.71 8.90
N ARG A 46 3.60 9.27 7.76
CA ARG A 46 3.28 10.66 7.40
C ARG A 46 1.81 10.90 7.07
N SER A 47 1.07 9.86 6.68
CA SER A 47 -0.38 9.94 6.48
C SER A 47 -1.16 9.87 7.78
N GLY A 48 -0.52 9.53 8.91
CA GLY A 48 -1.10 9.62 10.24
C GLY A 48 -1.10 8.32 11.05
N ALA A 49 -0.46 7.23 10.61
CA ALA A 49 -0.33 6.03 11.44
C ALA A 49 0.53 6.30 12.69
N ASP A 50 0.12 5.80 13.85
CA ASP A 50 0.86 6.00 15.12
C ASP A 50 2.16 5.19 15.19
N TRP A 51 2.18 4.04 14.50
CA TRP A 51 3.26 3.09 14.57
C TRP A 51 3.38 2.32 13.28
N VAL A 52 4.61 2.18 12.79
CA VAL A 52 4.93 1.35 11.63
C VAL A 52 6.04 0.39 11.99
N THR A 53 5.75 -0.91 11.83
CA THR A 53 6.77 -1.95 11.88
C THR A 53 7.04 -2.45 10.47
N VAL A 54 8.31 -2.58 10.10
CA VAL A 54 8.72 -3.30 8.89
C VAL A 54 9.24 -4.68 9.27
N LEU A 55 8.64 -5.73 8.75
CA LEU A 55 9.20 -7.07 8.76
C LEU A 55 9.97 -7.26 7.45
N ALA A 56 11.26 -7.57 7.53
CA ALA A 56 12.14 -7.74 6.37
C ALA A 56 13.18 -8.86 6.57
N PRO A 57 13.76 -9.43 5.49
CA PRO A 57 14.92 -10.31 5.58
C PRO A 57 16.12 -9.59 6.22
N LYS A 58 16.95 -10.30 6.98
CA LYS A 58 17.90 -9.71 7.95
C LYS A 58 18.80 -8.63 7.36
N LYS A 59 19.40 -8.86 6.19
CA LYS A 59 20.29 -7.89 5.53
C LYS A 59 19.53 -6.62 5.12
N ALA A 60 18.41 -6.79 4.41
CA ALA A 60 17.52 -5.69 4.04
C ALA A 60 17.05 -4.92 5.28
N GLY A 61 16.66 -5.62 6.34
CA GLY A 61 16.22 -5.00 7.58
C GLY A 61 17.29 -4.15 8.27
N TRP A 62 18.57 -4.52 8.20
CA TRP A 62 19.65 -3.67 8.71
C TRP A 62 19.86 -2.43 7.85
N ALA A 63 19.81 -2.58 6.53
CA ALA A 63 19.89 -1.43 5.63
C ALA A 63 18.70 -0.47 5.81
N ILE A 64 17.48 -0.98 6.02
CA ILE A 64 16.29 -0.17 6.33
C ILE A 64 16.49 0.66 7.61
N ASN A 65 17.05 0.08 8.67
CA ASN A 65 17.37 0.82 9.90
C ASN A 65 18.33 2.00 9.64
N CYS A 66 19.26 1.87 8.69
CA CYS A 66 20.17 2.97 8.32
C CYS A 66 19.46 4.05 7.48
N LEU A 67 18.45 3.68 6.70
CA LEU A 67 17.72 4.59 5.83
C LEU A 67 16.66 5.42 6.56
N SER A 68 16.13 4.93 7.69
CA SER A 68 15.16 5.68 8.49
C SER A 68 15.18 5.27 9.97
N PRO A 69 15.38 6.23 10.89
CA PRO A 69 15.24 5.98 12.33
C PRO A 69 13.78 5.91 12.81
N ASP A 70 12.83 6.36 11.99
CA ASP A 70 11.40 6.41 12.34
C ASP A 70 10.71 5.04 12.27
N LEU A 71 11.32 4.08 11.59
CA LEU A 71 10.75 2.76 11.34
C LEU A 71 11.25 1.73 12.35
N VAL A 72 10.33 0.95 12.90
CA VAL A 72 10.68 -0.19 13.75
C VAL A 72 10.88 -1.42 12.88
N VAL A 73 12.09 -2.00 12.86
CA VAL A 73 12.39 -3.12 11.95
C VAL A 73 12.54 -4.45 12.67
N ARG A 74 11.69 -5.40 12.30
CA ARG A 74 11.78 -6.83 12.66
C ARG A 74 12.45 -7.59 11.52
N LYS A 75 13.32 -8.53 11.89
CA LYS A 75 14.23 -9.19 10.95
C LYS A 75 14.03 -10.70 10.97
N VAL A 76 13.88 -11.30 9.80
CA VAL A 76 13.85 -12.76 9.63
C VAL A 76 15.12 -13.26 8.94
N LYS A 77 15.56 -14.49 9.24
CA LYS A 77 16.82 -15.03 8.72
C LYS A 77 16.73 -15.31 7.21
N GLY A 78 17.67 -14.77 6.44
CA GLY A 78 17.80 -15.01 5.01
C GLY A 78 17.73 -13.71 4.20
N ASP A 79 17.72 -13.88 2.88
CA ASP A 79 17.76 -12.81 1.89
C ASP A 79 16.39 -12.52 1.25
N TYR A 80 15.47 -13.49 1.33
CA TYR A 80 14.09 -13.41 0.84
C TYR A 80 13.12 -14.02 1.85
N PHE A 81 11.82 -13.76 1.70
CA PHE A 81 10.81 -14.44 2.49
C PHE A 81 10.59 -15.86 1.97
N LEU A 82 10.47 -16.81 2.90
CA LEU A 82 10.22 -18.22 2.63
C LEU A 82 9.09 -18.71 3.54
N SER A 83 8.49 -19.84 3.22
CA SER A 83 7.38 -20.43 4.01
C SER A 83 7.70 -20.60 5.50
N LYS A 84 8.97 -20.79 5.87
CA LYS A 84 9.41 -20.87 7.27
C LYS A 84 9.17 -19.57 8.07
N HIS A 85 9.09 -18.42 7.41
CA HIS A 85 8.88 -17.10 8.04
C HIS A 85 7.41 -16.79 8.33
N ILE A 86 6.47 -17.69 7.98
CA ILE A 86 5.03 -17.46 8.23
C ILE A 86 4.76 -17.26 9.72
N LYS A 87 5.43 -18.02 10.61
CA LYS A 87 5.24 -17.88 12.06
C LYS A 87 5.66 -16.49 12.56
N ASP A 88 6.80 -15.98 12.06
CA ASP A 88 7.28 -14.64 12.39
C ASP A 88 6.31 -13.56 11.90
N ALA A 89 5.83 -13.69 10.66
CA ALA A 89 4.85 -12.77 10.08
C ALA A 89 3.52 -12.77 10.86
N LYS A 90 3.00 -13.94 11.23
CA LYS A 90 1.78 -14.05 12.07
C LYS A 90 1.96 -13.45 13.47
N LYS A 91 3.17 -13.53 14.04
CA LYS A 91 3.47 -12.92 15.35
C LYS A 91 3.38 -11.40 15.29
N GLU A 92 3.89 -10.80 14.23
CA GLU A 92 3.78 -9.35 14.03
C GLU A 92 2.38 -8.93 13.59
N GLU A 93 1.68 -9.70 12.75
CA GLU A 93 0.29 -9.44 12.34
C GLU A 93 -0.63 -9.21 13.55
N LYS A 94 -0.50 -10.02 14.61
CA LYS A 94 -1.33 -9.91 15.83
C LYS A 94 -1.19 -8.56 16.55
N LYS A 95 -0.08 -7.85 16.36
CA LYS A 95 0.24 -6.58 17.03
C LYS A 95 -0.18 -5.35 16.22
N HIS A 96 -0.69 -5.56 15.00
CA HIS A 96 -1.00 -4.49 14.05
C HIS A 96 -2.45 -4.57 13.57
N ASP A 97 -2.94 -3.44 13.04
CA ASP A 97 -4.33 -3.28 12.62
C ASP A 97 -4.52 -3.50 11.12
N VAL A 98 -3.52 -3.11 10.33
CA VAL A 98 -3.51 -3.23 8.87
C VAL A 98 -2.13 -3.64 8.39
N ILE A 99 -2.09 -4.48 7.36
CA ILE A 99 -0.85 -5.07 6.84
C ILE A 99 -0.62 -4.59 5.40
N VAL A 100 0.55 -4.07 5.09
CA VAL A 100 1.00 -3.88 3.70
C VAL A 100 1.85 -5.08 3.32
N ILE A 101 1.60 -5.66 2.14
CA ILE A 101 2.42 -6.75 1.60
C ILE A 101 2.68 -6.54 0.11
N GLY A 102 3.93 -6.79 -0.29
CA GLY A 102 4.32 -6.80 -1.72
C GLY A 102 5.54 -5.95 -2.05
N ASN A 103 5.76 -4.87 -1.31
CA ASN A 103 6.80 -3.88 -1.61
C ASN A 103 8.19 -4.51 -1.47
N GLY A 104 8.81 -4.85 -2.60
CA GLY A 104 10.16 -5.40 -2.67
C GLY A 104 10.30 -6.85 -2.20
N LEU A 105 9.24 -7.68 -2.24
CA LEU A 105 9.34 -9.08 -1.80
C LEU A 105 10.13 -9.99 -2.76
N GLY A 106 10.08 -9.69 -4.06
CA GLY A 106 10.64 -10.54 -5.11
C GLY A 106 9.86 -11.85 -5.33
N LEU A 107 10.00 -12.41 -6.53
CA LEU A 107 9.27 -13.61 -6.96
C LEU A 107 9.65 -14.88 -6.16
N LYS A 108 10.87 -14.92 -5.58
CA LYS A 108 11.31 -16.01 -4.69
C LYS A 108 10.42 -16.13 -3.43
N SER A 109 9.67 -15.09 -3.09
CA SER A 109 8.77 -15.05 -1.93
C SER A 109 7.34 -15.53 -2.25
N LYS A 110 7.07 -16.05 -3.45
CA LYS A 110 5.71 -16.42 -3.92
C LYS A 110 4.95 -17.32 -2.94
N ASP A 111 5.56 -18.41 -2.48
CA ASP A 111 4.89 -19.37 -1.59
C ASP A 111 4.58 -18.77 -0.22
N PHE A 112 5.48 -17.92 0.29
CA PHE A 112 5.24 -17.15 1.50
C PHE A 112 4.06 -16.19 1.31
N ILE A 113 4.00 -15.45 0.21
CA ILE A 113 2.91 -14.51 -0.09
C ILE A 113 1.57 -15.25 -0.11
N ILE A 114 1.46 -16.32 -0.88
CA ILE A 114 0.21 -17.08 -1.02
C ILE A 114 -0.24 -17.63 0.34
N SER A 115 0.69 -18.23 1.10
CA SER A 115 0.41 -18.81 2.41
C SER A 115 0.02 -17.75 3.43
N PHE A 116 0.71 -16.61 3.46
CA PHE A 116 0.43 -15.53 4.40
C PHE A 116 -0.91 -14.85 4.10
N VAL A 117 -1.16 -14.44 2.86
CA VAL A 117 -2.41 -13.75 2.47
C VAL A 117 -3.63 -14.63 2.78
N LYS A 118 -3.57 -15.93 2.51
CA LYS A 118 -4.67 -16.87 2.84
C LYS A 118 -4.92 -17.03 4.34
N LYS A 119 -3.89 -16.87 5.17
CA LYS A 119 -3.95 -17.10 6.63
C LYS A 119 -4.06 -15.80 7.44
N CYS A 120 -3.97 -14.65 6.81
CA CYS A 120 -4.04 -13.35 7.46
C CYS A 120 -5.48 -13.06 7.86
N ASN A 121 -5.69 -12.57 9.09
CA ASN A 121 -7.01 -12.24 9.63
C ASN A 121 -7.21 -10.73 9.75
N LYS A 122 -6.26 -9.94 9.24
CA LYS A 122 -6.29 -8.47 9.29
C LYS A 122 -6.55 -7.91 7.88
N PRO A 123 -7.18 -6.74 7.78
CA PRO A 123 -7.22 -5.97 6.54
C PRO A 123 -5.82 -5.77 5.95
N MET A 124 -5.72 -5.83 4.63
CA MET A 124 -4.43 -5.72 3.94
C MET A 124 -4.44 -4.63 2.87
N VAL A 125 -3.28 -4.02 2.62
CA VAL A 125 -2.97 -3.35 1.37
C VAL A 125 -2.00 -4.25 0.60
N ILE A 126 -2.43 -4.74 -0.57
CA ILE A 126 -1.68 -5.70 -1.37
C ILE A 126 -1.19 -4.98 -2.63
N ASP A 127 0.14 -4.92 -2.80
CA ASP A 127 0.79 -4.20 -3.89
C ASP A 127 1.84 -5.06 -4.61
N ALA A 128 2.32 -4.58 -5.77
CA ALA A 128 3.51 -5.07 -6.45
C ALA A 128 3.58 -6.61 -6.59
N ASP A 129 4.66 -7.22 -6.08
CA ASP A 129 4.92 -8.67 -6.23
C ASP A 129 3.85 -9.55 -5.61
N ALA A 130 3.15 -9.06 -4.57
CA ALA A 130 2.08 -9.83 -3.96
C ALA A 130 0.89 -10.01 -4.91
N LEU A 131 0.54 -8.97 -5.68
CA LEU A 131 -0.57 -8.99 -6.64
C LEU A 131 -0.38 -10.04 -7.75
N LYS A 132 0.86 -10.31 -8.13
CA LYS A 132 1.21 -11.29 -9.17
C LYS A 132 1.01 -12.74 -8.70
N ALA A 133 1.05 -12.98 -7.38
CA ALA A 133 1.04 -14.31 -6.78
C ALA A 133 -0.35 -14.77 -6.32
N ILE A 134 -1.27 -13.84 -6.04
CA ILE A 134 -2.56 -14.14 -5.41
C ILE A 134 -3.73 -14.19 -6.40
N SER A 135 -4.85 -14.74 -5.93
CA SER A 135 -6.19 -14.50 -6.48
C SER A 135 -6.99 -13.58 -5.54
N ILE A 136 -8.20 -13.17 -5.94
CA ILE A 136 -9.05 -12.27 -5.13
C ILE A 136 -9.60 -12.91 -3.84
N ASN A 137 -9.31 -14.19 -3.59
CA ASN A 137 -9.63 -14.83 -2.32
C ASN A 137 -8.63 -14.39 -1.24
N ILE A 138 -8.86 -13.18 -0.73
CA ILE A 138 -8.01 -12.48 0.25
C ILE A 138 -8.85 -12.07 1.48
N PRO A 139 -8.21 -11.61 2.58
CA PRO A 139 -8.92 -11.08 3.74
C PRO A 139 -9.87 -9.95 3.36
N ARG A 140 -11.04 -9.89 4.01
CA ARG A 140 -12.04 -8.84 3.74
C ARG A 140 -11.53 -7.46 4.14
N LYS A 141 -12.16 -6.42 3.57
CA LYS A 141 -11.83 -5.01 3.80
C LYS A 141 -10.39 -4.65 3.39
N SER A 142 -9.85 -5.38 2.41
CA SER A 142 -8.51 -5.15 1.89
C SER A 142 -8.52 -4.23 0.67
N ILE A 143 -7.40 -3.54 0.45
CA ILE A 143 -7.14 -2.68 -0.70
C ILE A 143 -6.09 -3.35 -1.59
N LEU A 144 -6.33 -3.40 -2.89
CA LEU A 144 -5.34 -3.85 -3.87
C LEU A 144 -4.95 -2.68 -4.76
N THR A 145 -3.68 -2.55 -5.12
CA THR A 145 -3.16 -1.40 -5.90
C THR A 145 -2.56 -1.79 -7.26
N PRO A 146 -3.22 -2.61 -8.10
CA PRO A 146 -2.63 -3.06 -9.36
C PRO A 146 -2.48 -1.95 -10.40
N HIS A 147 -1.39 -1.96 -11.17
CA HIS A 147 -1.38 -1.35 -12.50
C HIS A 147 -2.05 -2.29 -13.52
N SER A 148 -2.20 -1.86 -14.78
CA SER A 148 -2.89 -2.62 -15.84
C SER A 148 -2.46 -4.10 -15.93
N ARG A 149 -1.15 -4.36 -16.11
CA ARG A 149 -0.61 -5.73 -16.17
C ARG A 149 -0.76 -6.53 -14.86
N GLU A 150 -0.67 -5.91 -13.69
CA GLU A 150 -0.95 -6.59 -12.41
C GLU A 150 -2.42 -6.96 -12.29
N LEU A 151 -3.33 -6.10 -12.77
CA LEU A 151 -4.77 -6.35 -12.76
C LEU A 151 -5.13 -7.52 -13.68
N GLU A 152 -4.52 -7.60 -14.87
CA GLU A 152 -4.68 -8.73 -15.79
C GLU A 152 -4.24 -10.05 -15.15
N ILE A 153 -3.08 -10.07 -14.48
CA ILE A 153 -2.58 -11.26 -13.78
C ILE A 153 -3.53 -11.64 -12.64
N LEU A 154 -3.99 -10.67 -11.83
CA LEU A 154 -4.92 -10.90 -10.74
C LEU A 154 -6.25 -11.47 -11.24
N MET A 155 -6.78 -10.93 -12.35
CA MET A 155 -8.02 -11.42 -12.98
C MET A 155 -7.85 -12.84 -13.51
N LYS A 156 -6.71 -13.14 -14.15
CA LYS A 156 -6.37 -14.50 -14.60
C LYS A 156 -6.29 -15.48 -13.42
N ASN A 157 -5.55 -15.13 -12.37
CA ASN A 157 -5.42 -15.95 -11.16
C ASN A 157 -6.77 -16.14 -10.44
N SER A 158 -7.71 -15.21 -10.63
CA SER A 158 -9.05 -15.27 -10.04
C SER A 158 -10.10 -15.91 -10.97
N ASN A 159 -9.70 -16.37 -12.15
CA ASN A 159 -10.58 -16.89 -13.20
C ASN A 159 -11.73 -15.92 -13.57
N VAL A 160 -11.40 -14.63 -13.71
CA VAL A 160 -12.36 -13.57 -14.04
C VAL A 160 -12.03 -12.94 -15.39
N LYS A 161 -13.06 -12.75 -16.22
CA LYS A 161 -12.92 -12.25 -17.60
C LYS A 161 -13.31 -10.78 -17.80
N SER A 162 -13.93 -10.12 -16.82
CA SER A 162 -14.35 -8.71 -16.92
C SER A 162 -14.38 -8.01 -15.57
N ILE A 163 -14.34 -6.68 -15.58
CA ILE A 163 -14.42 -5.87 -14.35
C ILE A 163 -15.78 -6.05 -13.65
N ASP A 164 -16.89 -6.19 -14.38
CA ASP A 164 -18.20 -6.42 -13.76
C ASP A 164 -18.25 -7.73 -12.97
N LYS A 165 -17.64 -8.79 -13.52
CA LYS A 165 -17.50 -10.07 -12.82
C LYS A 165 -16.55 -9.94 -11.62
N LEU A 166 -15.49 -9.14 -11.74
CA LEU A 166 -14.57 -8.86 -10.64
C LEU A 166 -15.30 -8.16 -9.49
N GLN A 167 -16.11 -7.13 -9.78
CA GLN A 167 -16.90 -6.41 -8.79
C GLN A 167 -17.80 -7.32 -7.96
N ARG A 168 -18.45 -8.31 -8.60
CA ARG A 168 -19.33 -9.27 -7.92
C ARG A 168 -18.61 -10.14 -6.89
N ILE A 169 -17.31 -10.38 -7.07
CA ILE A 169 -16.51 -11.23 -6.17
C ILE A 169 -15.58 -10.44 -5.24
N LEU A 170 -15.53 -9.11 -5.36
CA LEU A 170 -14.72 -8.25 -4.48
C LEU A 170 -15.17 -8.25 -3.03
N ARG A 171 -16.45 -8.56 -2.76
CA ARG A 171 -17.05 -8.46 -1.41
C ARG A 171 -16.83 -7.04 -0.86
N ASP A 172 -16.15 -6.89 0.28
CA ASP A 172 -15.85 -5.61 0.93
C ASP A 172 -14.44 -5.08 0.56
N ASN A 173 -13.77 -5.70 -0.41
CA ASN A 173 -12.44 -5.28 -0.87
C ASN A 173 -12.54 -4.19 -1.94
N VAL A 174 -11.46 -3.43 -2.07
CA VAL A 174 -11.37 -2.28 -2.99
C VAL A 174 -10.14 -2.43 -3.86
N ILE A 175 -10.27 -2.15 -5.15
CA ILE A 175 -9.15 -2.10 -6.08
C ILE A 175 -8.89 -0.65 -6.47
N ILE A 176 -7.66 -0.18 -6.30
CA ILE A 176 -7.13 1.03 -6.93
C ILE A 176 -6.42 0.57 -8.21
N ALA A 177 -7.15 0.56 -9.32
CA ALA A 177 -6.58 0.24 -10.62
C ALA A 177 -5.86 1.49 -11.16
N LYS A 178 -4.52 1.45 -11.11
CA LYS A 178 -3.65 2.57 -11.45
C LYS A 178 -3.63 2.83 -12.95
N GLY A 179 -3.72 4.09 -13.36
CA GLY A 179 -3.70 4.50 -14.76
C GLY A 179 -3.51 6.01 -14.93
N SER A 180 -3.76 6.54 -16.13
CA SER A 180 -3.82 8.00 -16.34
C SER A 180 -4.98 8.65 -15.58
N ILE A 181 -6.06 7.88 -15.37
CA ILE A 181 -7.13 8.15 -14.43
C ILE A 181 -7.27 6.90 -13.57
N ASP A 182 -6.93 6.99 -12.29
CA ASP A 182 -7.08 5.84 -11.40
C ASP A 182 -8.56 5.52 -11.19
N ARG A 183 -8.87 4.22 -11.14
CA ARG A 183 -10.21 3.72 -10.87
C ARG A 183 -10.24 3.04 -9.51
N ILE A 184 -11.07 3.55 -8.61
CA ILE A 184 -11.34 2.95 -7.31
C ILE A 184 -12.58 2.08 -7.47
N ILE A 185 -12.36 0.79 -7.70
CA ILE A 185 -13.40 -0.20 -7.97
C ILE A 185 -13.82 -0.84 -6.65
N THR A 186 -15.10 -0.73 -6.34
CA THR A 186 -15.76 -1.39 -5.21
C THR A 186 -16.80 -2.39 -5.74
N LYS A 187 -17.44 -3.18 -4.87
CA LYS A 187 -18.54 -4.07 -5.30
C LYS A 187 -19.66 -3.32 -6.04
N ASP A 188 -20.03 -2.13 -5.58
CA ASP A 188 -21.23 -1.42 -6.04
C ASP A 188 -20.92 -0.28 -7.03
N LYS A 189 -19.75 0.34 -6.89
CA LYS A 189 -19.42 1.62 -7.56
C LYS A 189 -17.98 1.67 -8.02
N VAL A 190 -17.74 2.44 -9.08
CA VAL A 190 -16.40 2.84 -9.52
C VAL A 190 -16.27 4.35 -9.35
N TYR A 191 -15.24 4.76 -8.60
CA TYR A 191 -14.84 6.17 -8.47
C TYR A 191 -13.61 6.44 -9.33
N TYR A 192 -13.45 7.68 -9.76
CA TYR A 192 -12.38 8.08 -10.67
C TYR A 192 -11.53 9.18 -10.04
N ASN A 193 -10.21 9.03 -10.10
CA ASN A 193 -9.25 10.02 -9.66
C ASN A 193 -8.51 10.60 -10.86
N LYS A 194 -8.51 11.92 -11.00
CA LYS A 194 -7.84 12.65 -12.10
C LYS A 194 -6.58 13.39 -11.66
N THR A 195 -6.27 13.40 -10.36
CA THR A 195 -5.04 14.02 -9.86
C THR A 195 -3.83 13.16 -10.24
N GLY A 196 -2.68 13.78 -10.38
CA GLY A 196 -1.44 13.11 -10.75
C GLY A 196 -1.02 13.44 -12.18
N ASN A 197 0.21 13.07 -12.50
CA ASN A 197 0.84 13.41 -13.77
C ASN A 197 1.90 12.37 -14.17
N ALA A 198 2.41 12.50 -15.40
CA ALA A 198 3.36 11.56 -15.98
C ALA A 198 4.67 11.41 -15.18
N GLY A 199 5.04 12.39 -14.34
CA GLY A 199 6.22 12.30 -13.48
C GLY A 199 6.11 11.23 -12.39
N MET A 200 4.91 10.71 -12.16
CA MET A 200 4.64 9.63 -11.21
C MET A 200 4.94 8.23 -11.78
N THR A 201 5.22 8.12 -13.08
CA THR A 201 5.59 6.86 -13.74
C THR A 201 7.05 6.51 -13.44
N LYS A 202 7.37 6.36 -12.16
CA LYS A 202 8.70 6.03 -11.65
C LYS A 202 8.63 4.93 -10.60
N ALA A 203 9.71 4.18 -10.47
CA ALA A 203 9.84 3.22 -9.37
C ALA A 203 9.66 3.93 -8.01
N GLY A 204 8.96 3.28 -7.09
CA GLY A 204 8.71 3.80 -5.75
C GLY A 204 7.38 4.53 -5.55
N THR A 205 6.75 5.06 -6.60
CA THR A 205 5.48 5.81 -6.44
C THR A 205 4.32 4.90 -6.02
N GLY A 206 4.33 3.63 -6.47
CA GLY A 206 3.42 2.59 -5.99
C GLY A 206 3.63 2.27 -4.50
N ASP A 207 4.89 2.23 -4.05
CA ASP A 207 5.20 1.97 -2.63
C ASP A 207 4.65 3.10 -1.74
N VAL A 208 4.76 4.35 -2.18
CA VAL A 208 4.15 5.50 -1.50
C VAL A 208 2.63 5.38 -1.45
N LEU A 209 1.98 5.01 -2.56
CA LEU A 209 0.53 4.78 -2.59
C LEU A 209 0.09 3.69 -1.61
N ALA A 210 0.82 2.56 -1.55
CA ALA A 210 0.51 1.46 -0.64
C ALA A 210 0.63 1.91 0.83
N GLY A 211 1.67 2.68 1.15
CA GLY A 211 1.85 3.29 2.47
C GLY A 211 0.73 4.26 2.84
N LEU A 212 0.38 5.19 1.94
CA LEU A 212 -0.74 6.12 2.12
C LEU A 212 -2.06 5.38 2.36
N ALA A 213 -2.36 4.35 1.57
CA ALA A 213 -3.56 3.54 1.73
C ALA A 213 -3.63 2.89 3.11
N ALA A 214 -2.52 2.33 3.60
CA ALA A 214 -2.47 1.71 4.91
C ALA A 214 -2.56 2.72 6.05
N GLY A 215 -1.88 3.86 5.96
CA GLY A 215 -1.95 4.90 6.98
C GLY A 215 -3.34 5.52 7.08
N PHE A 216 -3.99 5.81 5.94
CA PHE A 216 -5.39 6.23 5.96
C PHE A 216 -6.33 5.15 6.46
N TYR A 217 -6.13 3.88 6.08
CA TYR A 217 -6.92 2.77 6.60
C TYR A 217 -6.80 2.64 8.12
N ALA A 218 -5.58 2.81 8.66
CA ALA A 218 -5.32 2.71 10.09
C ALA A 218 -6.16 3.71 10.91
N GLN A 219 -6.46 4.88 10.32
CA GLN A 219 -7.27 5.94 10.92
C GLN A 219 -8.77 5.78 10.64
N THR A 220 -9.15 5.50 9.39
CA THR A 220 -10.57 5.49 8.98
C THR A 220 -11.27 4.18 9.30
N LYS A 221 -10.52 3.07 9.35
CA LYS A 221 -11.03 1.70 9.39
C LYS A 221 -12.03 1.38 8.25
N ASP A 222 -11.96 2.13 7.15
CA ASP A 222 -12.82 2.03 5.98
C ASP A 222 -11.96 1.91 4.70
N ALA A 223 -12.03 0.75 4.06
CA ALA A 223 -11.28 0.44 2.84
C ALA A 223 -11.59 1.39 1.68
N ILE A 224 -12.86 1.77 1.51
CA ILE A 224 -13.30 2.63 0.41
C ILE A 224 -12.80 4.05 0.65
N MET A 225 -12.98 4.58 1.85
CA MET A 225 -12.50 5.92 2.20
C MET A 225 -10.97 6.00 2.11
N ALA A 226 -10.26 5.02 2.68
CA ALA A 226 -8.81 4.97 2.64
C ALA A 226 -8.28 4.89 1.20
N ALA A 227 -8.89 4.07 0.33
CA ALA A 227 -8.49 3.95 -1.06
C ALA A 227 -8.69 5.25 -1.85
N LYS A 228 -9.82 5.94 -1.63
CA LYS A 228 -10.10 7.24 -2.25
C LYS A 228 -9.10 8.30 -1.80
N MET A 229 -8.83 8.39 -0.50
CA MET A 229 -7.84 9.32 0.06
C MET A 229 -6.45 9.04 -0.48
N ALA A 230 -6.03 7.78 -0.53
CA ALA A 230 -4.72 7.38 -1.01
C ALA A 230 -4.53 7.77 -2.48
N ALA A 231 -5.46 7.41 -3.37
CA ALA A 231 -5.37 7.77 -4.78
C ALA A 231 -5.33 9.30 -4.98
N TYR A 232 -6.27 10.02 -4.34
CA TYR A 232 -6.36 11.48 -4.48
C TYR A 232 -5.12 12.20 -3.96
N TYR A 233 -4.68 11.91 -2.73
CA TYR A 233 -3.53 12.60 -2.15
C TYR A 233 -2.22 12.19 -2.81
N ASN A 234 -2.06 10.94 -3.24
CA ASN A 234 -0.87 10.53 -3.99
C ASN A 234 -0.73 11.31 -5.31
N GLY A 235 -1.83 11.43 -6.07
CA GLY A 235 -1.84 12.21 -7.30
C GLY A 235 -1.64 13.72 -7.05
N MET A 236 -2.34 14.27 -6.05
CA MET A 236 -2.19 15.68 -5.67
C MET A 236 -0.75 16.03 -5.26
N ILE A 237 -0.05 15.13 -4.55
CA ILE A 237 1.38 15.28 -4.24
C ILE A 237 2.22 15.37 -5.52
N GLY A 238 1.97 14.47 -6.48
CA GLY A 238 2.62 14.49 -7.77
C GLY A 238 2.43 15.83 -8.48
N ASP A 239 1.23 16.39 -8.46
CA ASP A 239 0.91 17.67 -9.12
C ASP A 239 1.58 18.86 -8.42
N ILE A 240 1.64 18.82 -7.09
CA ILE A 240 2.39 19.82 -6.32
C ILE A 240 3.88 19.77 -6.66
N LEU A 241 4.46 18.58 -6.73
CA LEU A 241 5.89 18.41 -7.03
C LEU A 241 6.23 18.78 -8.47
N LEU A 242 5.36 18.46 -9.44
CA LEU A 242 5.52 18.89 -10.82
C LEU A 242 5.69 20.41 -10.91
N ARG A 243 4.83 21.17 -10.23
CA ARG A 243 4.91 22.64 -10.18
C ARG A 243 6.16 23.12 -9.45
N LYS A 244 6.46 22.55 -8.27
CA LYS A 244 7.60 22.99 -7.45
C LYS A 244 8.95 22.73 -8.09
N LYS A 245 9.12 21.58 -8.71
CA LYS A 245 10.37 21.16 -9.35
C LYS A 245 10.45 21.61 -10.81
N LYS A 246 9.42 22.31 -11.30
CA LYS A 246 9.27 22.77 -12.69
C LYS A 246 9.51 21.66 -13.71
N GLY A 247 8.97 20.47 -13.45
CA GLY A 247 9.15 19.32 -14.33
C GLY A 247 8.95 17.96 -13.66
N PHE A 248 9.18 16.90 -14.43
CA PHE A 248 8.95 15.51 -14.04
C PHE A 248 10.12 14.88 -13.28
N THR A 249 11.05 15.67 -12.71
CA THR A 249 12.31 15.18 -12.15
C THR A 249 12.19 14.66 -10.72
N TYR A 250 11.09 14.94 -10.02
CA TYR A 250 10.89 14.51 -8.63
C TYR A 250 10.90 12.97 -8.46
N LEU A 251 11.33 12.52 -7.29
CA LEU A 251 11.43 11.12 -6.93
C LEU A 251 10.32 10.70 -5.96
N ALA A 252 10.16 9.40 -5.74
CA ALA A 252 9.23 8.89 -4.73
C ALA A 252 9.60 9.38 -3.31
N SER A 253 10.89 9.60 -3.02
CA SER A 253 11.34 10.22 -1.76
C SER A 253 10.89 11.68 -1.61
N ASP A 254 10.85 12.46 -2.70
CA ASP A 254 10.25 13.81 -2.68
C ASP A 254 8.75 13.71 -2.36
N MET A 255 8.05 12.71 -2.92
CA MET A 255 6.64 12.47 -2.64
C MET A 255 6.40 12.20 -1.15
N VAL A 256 7.19 11.31 -0.53
CA VAL A 256 7.14 11.07 0.91
C VAL A 256 7.34 12.37 1.69
N GLY A 257 8.33 13.19 1.29
CA GLY A 257 8.61 14.48 1.92
C GLY A 257 7.47 15.49 1.80
N GLU A 258 6.64 15.40 0.77
CA GLU A 258 5.54 16.33 0.51
C GLU A 258 4.24 15.98 1.29
N ILE A 259 4.06 14.72 1.71
CA ILE A 259 2.87 14.26 2.48
C ILE A 259 2.61 15.15 3.71
N LYS A 260 3.68 15.62 4.37
CA LYS A 260 3.60 16.46 5.58
C LYS A 260 2.80 17.75 5.41
N ARG A 261 2.58 18.22 4.17
CA ARG A 261 1.84 19.46 3.89
C ARG A 261 0.34 19.22 3.71
N ILE A 262 -0.08 17.97 3.59
CA ILE A 262 -1.46 17.59 3.29
C ILE A 262 -2.24 17.23 4.55
N CYS A 263 -1.57 16.64 5.53
CA CYS A 263 -2.16 16.25 6.81
C CYS A 263 -2.12 17.37 7.87
N LYS A 264 -2.17 18.65 7.44
CA LYS A 264 -2.23 19.84 8.33
C LYS A 264 -3.67 20.27 8.63
#